data_AF-R2Q3P2-F1
#
_entry.id   AF-R2Q3P2-F1
#
_cell.length_a   1.000
_cell.length_b   1.000
_cell.length_c   1.000
_cell.angle_alpha   90.00
_cell.angle_beta   90.00
_cell.angle_gamma   90.00
#
_symmetry.space_group_name_H-M   'P 1'
#
loop_
_entity.id
_entity.type
_entity.pdbx_description
1 polymer ?
#
loop_
_entity_poly.entity_id
_entity_poly.type
_entity_poly.pdbx_seq_one_letter_code
_entity_poly.pdbx_strand_id
1 'polypeptide(L)'
;MFGFFKKKEKKAVEVVEPTLTAEDKQALTGKLQELTAEIEAADPAEKEKMAQLHEQLGLTYAELQETEQAINALETSLDYKLTIKDGYKKLMSLYNAKRAEAARNGDDAGIDYYMGKMDDMRQIAKKVTISG
;
A
#
# COMPACT_ATOMS: atom_id res chain seq x y z
N MET A 1 -30.55 41.83 -27.28
CA MET A 1 -30.79 40.55 -26.56
C MET A 1 -29.50 39.75 -26.54
N PHE A 2 -29.37 38.79 -25.62
CA PHE A 2 -28.19 37.98 -25.29
C PHE A 2 -27.23 38.58 -24.26
N GLY A 3 -27.66 38.49 -23.00
CA GLY A 3 -26.80 38.67 -21.84
C GLY A 3 -26.23 37.34 -21.32
N PHE A 4 -25.27 37.51 -20.40
CA PHE A 4 -24.89 36.61 -19.30
C PHE A 4 -24.06 35.35 -19.63
N PHE A 5 -22.75 35.57 -19.75
CA PHE A 5 -21.74 34.59 -19.36
C PHE A 5 -21.77 34.37 -17.83
N LYS A 6 -22.54 33.39 -17.35
CA LYS A 6 -22.42 32.87 -15.98
C LYS A 6 -21.29 31.85 -15.93
N LYS A 7 -20.15 32.27 -15.39
CA LYS A 7 -19.09 31.38 -14.88
C LYS A 7 -19.73 30.43 -13.85
N LYS A 8 -19.80 29.13 -14.17
CA LYS A 8 -20.07 28.10 -13.16
C LYS A 8 -18.80 27.95 -12.32
N GLU A 9 -18.82 28.51 -11.12
CA GLU A 9 -17.91 28.12 -10.06
C GLU A 9 -18.11 26.61 -9.83
N LYS A 10 -17.13 25.82 -10.26
CA LYS A 10 -17.01 24.44 -9.82
C LYS A 10 -16.70 24.53 -8.32
N LYS A 11 -17.71 24.28 -7.48
CA LYS A 11 -17.49 23.90 -6.09
C LYS A 11 -16.48 22.76 -6.13
N ALA A 12 -15.27 23.03 -5.64
CA ALA A 12 -14.35 21.99 -5.26
C ALA A 12 -15.10 21.14 -4.25
N VAL A 13 -15.44 19.92 -4.64
CA VAL A 13 -15.79 18.89 -3.66
C VAL A 13 -14.49 18.66 -2.94
N GLU A 14 -14.34 19.27 -1.75
CA GLU A 14 -13.39 18.78 -0.76
C GLU A 14 -13.73 17.30 -0.59
N VAL A 15 -12.89 16.46 -1.20
CA VAL A 15 -12.81 15.06 -0.84
C VAL A 15 -12.27 15.11 0.58
N VAL A 16 -13.18 15.14 1.55
CA VAL A 16 -12.86 14.81 2.93
C VAL A 16 -12.50 13.33 2.86
N GLU A 17 -11.24 13.04 2.57
CA GLU A 17 -10.65 11.77 2.94
C GLU A 17 -11.02 11.55 4.41
N PRO A 18 -11.47 10.35 4.81
CA PRO A 18 -11.74 10.08 6.22
C PRO A 18 -10.41 10.25 6.96
N THR A 19 -10.21 11.44 7.52
CA THR A 19 -9.04 11.74 8.33
C THR A 19 -9.18 10.87 9.56
N LEU A 20 -8.33 9.84 9.68
CA LEU A 20 -8.22 9.02 10.88
C LEU A 20 -8.26 9.92 12.11
N THR A 21 -9.11 9.57 13.06
CA THR A 21 -9.18 10.32 14.31
C THR A 21 -7.84 10.19 15.04
N ALA A 22 -7.53 11.13 15.94
CA ALA A 22 -6.30 11.05 16.73
C ALA A 22 -6.23 9.73 17.52
N GLU A 23 -7.37 9.24 17.99
CA GLU A 23 -7.51 7.96 18.70
C GLU A 23 -7.19 6.77 17.79
N ASP A 24 -7.70 6.75 16.55
CA ASP A 24 -7.40 5.69 15.58
C ASP A 24 -5.91 5.66 15.23
N LYS A 25 -5.30 6.83 15.01
CA LYS A 25 -3.86 6.94 14.74
C LYS A 25 -3.03 6.43 15.91
N GLN A 26 -3.44 6.74 17.13
CA GLN A 26 -2.74 6.27 18.32
C GLN A 26 -2.86 4.74 18.48
N ALA A 27 -4.05 4.17 18.24
CA ALA A 27 -4.26 2.73 18.28
C ALA A 27 -3.41 2.00 17.21
N LEU A 28 -3.38 2.52 15.99
CA LEU A 28 -2.57 1.97 14.90
C LEU A 28 -1.06 2.10 15.19
N THR A 29 -0.63 3.19 15.80
CA THR A 29 0.77 3.37 16.23
C THR A 29 1.15 2.37 17.32
N GLY A 30 0.28 2.13 18.29
CA GLY A 30 0.48 1.09 19.31
C GLY A 30 0.62 -0.29 18.68
N LYS A 31 -0.27 -0.62 17.73
CA LYS A 31 -0.20 -1.87 16.96
C LYS A 31 1.11 -2.00 16.17
N LEU A 32 1.62 -0.93 15.57
CA LEU A 32 2.93 -0.95 14.90
C LEU A 32 4.06 -1.29 15.87
N GLN A 33 4.05 -0.71 17.07
CA GLN A 33 5.06 -0.99 18.10
C GLN A 33 5.02 -2.46 18.53
N GLU A 34 3.82 -2.99 18.76
CA GLU A 34 3.63 -4.41 19.09
C GLU A 34 4.14 -5.31 17.97
N LEU A 35 3.72 -5.07 16.72
CA LEU A 35 4.17 -5.85 15.55
C LEU A 35 5.68 -5.79 15.35
N THR A 36 6.30 -4.62 15.56
CA THR A 36 7.75 -4.46 15.44
C THR A 36 8.48 -5.27 16.52
N ALA A 37 8.01 -5.22 17.76
CA ALA A 37 8.57 -6.01 18.85
C ALA A 37 8.38 -7.52 18.63
N GLU A 38 7.24 -7.94 18.08
CA GLU A 38 7.01 -9.34 17.71
C GLU A 38 7.93 -9.81 16.59
N ILE A 39 8.20 -8.96 15.59
CA ILE A 39 9.15 -9.24 14.51
C ILE A 39 10.57 -9.39 15.06
N GLU A 40 11.00 -8.50 15.96
CA GLU A 40 12.33 -8.56 16.58
C GLU A 40 12.51 -9.81 17.47
N ALA A 41 11.43 -10.27 18.11
CA ALA A 41 11.45 -11.45 18.96
C ALA A 41 11.24 -12.77 18.19
N ALA A 42 10.76 -12.72 16.94
CA ALA A 42 10.51 -13.90 16.13
C ALA A 42 11.82 -14.46 15.52
N ASP A 43 11.86 -15.78 15.32
CA ASP A 43 12.94 -16.42 14.58
C ASP A 43 12.76 -16.16 13.06
N PRO A 44 13.72 -15.54 12.36
CA PRO A 44 13.65 -15.34 10.92
C PRO A 44 13.54 -16.65 10.11
N ALA A 45 13.89 -17.80 10.69
CA ALA A 45 13.70 -19.11 10.08
C ALA A 45 12.21 -19.51 9.99
N GLU A 46 11.35 -18.96 10.84
CA GLU A 46 9.89 -19.14 10.79
C GLU A 46 9.26 -18.28 9.68
N LYS A 47 9.62 -18.58 8.43
CA LYS A 47 9.23 -17.79 7.25
C LYS A 47 7.73 -17.49 7.17
N GLU A 48 6.88 -18.43 7.56
CA GLU A 48 5.43 -18.23 7.55
C GLU A 48 4.97 -17.20 8.58
N LYS A 49 5.52 -17.24 9.80
CA LYS A 49 5.23 -16.25 10.84
C LYS A 49 5.77 -14.88 10.45
N MET A 50 7.01 -14.82 9.95
CA MET A 50 7.61 -13.59 9.46
C MET A 50 6.79 -12.94 8.34
N ALA A 51 6.35 -13.73 7.36
CA ALA A 51 5.46 -13.23 6.31
C ALA A 51 4.18 -12.63 6.89
N GLN A 52 3.51 -13.31 7.82
CA GLN A 52 2.28 -12.81 8.44
C GLN A 52 2.48 -11.52 9.24
N LEU A 53 3.56 -11.42 10.01
CA LEU A 53 3.87 -10.23 10.79
C LEU A 53 4.17 -9.02 9.89
N HIS A 54 4.99 -9.22 8.86
CA HIS A 54 5.30 -8.17 7.88
C HIS A 54 4.05 -7.78 7.05
N GLU A 55 3.18 -8.73 6.73
CA GLU A 55 1.89 -8.44 6.07
C GLU A 55 1.04 -7.51 6.94
N GLN A 56 0.87 -7.84 8.21
CA GLN A 56 0.09 -7.02 9.15
C GLN A 56 0.72 -5.64 9.38
N LEU A 57 2.05 -5.58 9.46
CA LEU A 57 2.80 -4.34 9.59
C LEU A 57 2.55 -3.43 8.39
N GLY A 58 2.66 -3.97 7.18
CA GLY A 58 2.43 -3.21 5.95
C GLY A 58 0.98 -2.75 5.76
N LEU A 59 0.01 -3.57 6.17
CA LEU A 59 -1.40 -3.17 6.18
C LEU A 59 -1.65 -2.02 7.17
N THR A 60 -1.05 -2.08 8.36
CA THR A 60 -1.18 -1.03 9.39
C THR A 60 -0.53 0.28 8.94
N TYR A 61 0.64 0.23 8.28
CA TYR A 61 1.23 1.42 7.65
C TYR A 61 0.35 1.99 6.53
N ALA A 62 -0.28 1.13 5.72
CA ALA A 62 -1.17 1.58 4.66
C ALA A 62 -2.42 2.28 5.21
N GLU A 63 -2.93 1.83 6.36
CA GLU A 63 -4.00 2.51 7.08
C GLU A 63 -3.53 3.88 7.57
N LEU A 64 -2.32 3.98 8.12
CA LEU A 64 -1.71 5.25 8.53
C LEU A 64 -1.29 6.18 7.37
N GLN A 65 -1.54 5.78 6.11
CA GLN A 65 -1.11 6.50 4.91
C GLN A 65 0.42 6.62 4.74
N GLU A 66 1.19 5.84 5.51
CA GLU A 66 2.65 5.73 5.44
C GLU A 66 3.03 4.82 4.26
N THR A 67 2.89 5.35 3.05
CA THR A 67 2.89 4.56 1.81
C THR A 67 4.21 3.83 1.56
N GLU A 68 5.36 4.46 1.80
CA GLU A 68 6.67 3.84 1.55
C GLU A 68 6.93 2.67 2.50
N GLN A 69 6.62 2.87 3.79
CA GLN A 69 6.77 1.87 4.84
C GLN A 69 5.79 0.71 4.61
N ALA A 70 4.57 1.01 4.16
CA ALA A 70 3.60 0.01 3.77
C ALA A 70 4.11 -0.87 2.61
N ILE A 71 4.63 -0.25 1.55
CA ILE A 71 5.20 -0.97 0.41
C ILE A 71 6.34 -1.88 0.87
N ASN A 72 7.32 -1.34 1.60
CA ASN A 72 8.49 -2.08 2.04
C ASN A 72 8.12 -3.29 2.92
N ALA A 73 7.22 -3.11 3.89
CA ALA A 73 6.77 -4.19 4.75
C ALA A 73 6.00 -5.28 3.98
N LEU A 74 5.14 -4.90 3.02
CA LEU A 74 4.42 -5.85 2.18
C LEU A 74 5.34 -6.59 1.19
N GLU A 75 6.35 -5.93 0.64
CA GLU A 75 7.40 -6.57 -0.17
C GLU A 75 8.17 -7.59 0.68
N THR A 76 8.62 -7.20 1.87
CA THR A 76 9.33 -8.08 2.81
C THR A 76 8.48 -9.30 3.17
N SER A 77 7.18 -9.13 3.39
CA SER A 77 6.25 -10.25 3.61
C SER A 77 6.28 -11.26 2.46
N LEU A 78 6.25 -10.79 1.21
CA LEU A 78 6.25 -11.65 0.04
C LEU A 78 7.61 -12.33 -0.18
N ASP A 79 8.71 -11.67 0.19
CA ASP A 79 10.06 -12.25 0.17
C ASP A 79 10.18 -13.45 1.13
N TYR A 80 9.54 -13.38 2.30
CA TYR A 80 9.45 -14.53 3.22
C TYR A 80 8.57 -15.65 2.68
N LYS A 81 7.36 -15.31 2.22
CA LYS A 81 6.40 -16.28 1.65
C LYS A 81 5.49 -15.62 0.64
N LEU A 82 5.54 -16.10 -0.60
CA LEU A 82 4.61 -15.69 -1.65
C LEU A 82 3.17 -16.08 -1.26
N THR A 83 2.29 -15.09 -1.18
CA THR A 83 0.85 -15.31 -0.90
C THR A 83 -0.01 -14.32 -1.69
N ILE A 84 -1.27 -14.67 -1.94
CA ILE A 84 -2.27 -13.80 -2.58
C ILE A 84 -3.37 -13.48 -1.55
N LYS A 85 -2.97 -12.81 -0.47
CA LYS A 85 -3.86 -12.37 0.61
C LYS A 85 -4.15 -10.87 0.52
N ASP A 86 -4.57 -10.26 1.62
CA ASP A 86 -4.94 -8.85 1.66
C ASP A 86 -3.73 -7.93 1.51
N GLY A 87 -2.56 -8.32 2.03
CA GLY A 87 -1.30 -7.62 1.81
C GLY A 87 -0.94 -7.52 0.33
N TYR A 88 -1.07 -8.62 -0.42
CA TYR A 88 -0.83 -8.63 -1.87
C TYR A 88 -1.76 -7.66 -2.61
N LYS A 89 -3.06 -7.68 -2.29
CA LYS A 89 -4.04 -6.76 -2.91
C LYS A 89 -3.77 -5.31 -2.55
N LYS A 90 -3.37 -5.05 -1.30
CA LYS A 90 -3.00 -3.72 -0.84
C LYS A 90 -1.76 -3.22 -1.59
N LEU A 91 -0.72 -4.04 -1.69
CA LEU A 91 0.51 -3.70 -2.41
C LEU A 91 0.24 -3.34 -3.88
N MET A 92 -0.60 -4.13 -4.57
CA MET A 92 -1.08 -3.81 -5.92
C MET A 92 -1.76 -2.44 -6.00
N SER A 93 -2.59 -2.10 -5.03
CA SER A 93 -3.24 -0.79 -4.96
C SER A 93 -2.22 0.33 -4.74
N LEU A 94 -1.21 0.12 -3.89
CA LEU A 94 -0.17 1.11 -3.58
C LEU A 94 0.72 1.37 -4.79
N TYR A 95 1.17 0.34 -5.51
CA TYR A 95 1.93 0.53 -6.75
C TYR A 95 1.12 1.27 -7.82
N ASN A 96 -0.17 0.98 -7.97
CA ASN A 96 -1.02 1.72 -8.90
C ASN A 96 -1.15 3.20 -8.51
N ALA A 97 -1.28 3.51 -7.21
CA ALA A 97 -1.30 4.88 -6.72
C ALA A 97 0.01 5.60 -7.03
N LYS A 98 1.15 4.93 -6.78
CA LYS A 98 2.49 5.45 -7.08
C LYS A 98 2.74 5.67 -8.57
N ARG A 99 2.29 4.76 -9.41
CA ARG A 99 2.31 4.92 -10.87
C ARG A 99 1.49 6.14 -11.31
N ALA A 100 0.32 6.34 -10.72
CA ALA A 100 -0.52 7.50 -11.02
C ALA A 100 0.10 8.81 -10.54
N GLU A 101 0.79 8.80 -9.39
CA GLU A 101 1.57 9.92 -8.88
C GLU A 101 2.72 10.28 -9.83
N ALA A 102 3.52 9.29 -10.25
CA ALA A 102 4.59 9.48 -11.22
C ALA A 102 4.07 10.07 -12.55
N ALA A 103 2.94 9.56 -13.06
CA ALA A 103 2.31 10.10 -14.26
C ALA A 103 1.84 11.56 -14.10
N ARG A 104 1.35 11.95 -12.93
CA ARG A 104 0.98 13.35 -12.65
C ARG A 104 2.19 14.27 -12.59
N ASN A 105 3.31 13.75 -12.09
CA ASN A 105 4.56 14.50 -11.95
C ASN A 105 5.43 14.50 -13.23
N GLY A 106 5.02 13.75 -14.28
CA GLY A 106 5.82 13.58 -15.50
C GLY A 106 7.09 12.76 -15.27
N ASP A 107 7.09 11.88 -14.26
CA ASP A 107 8.20 10.99 -13.94
C ASP A 107 8.06 9.67 -14.71
N ASP A 108 8.55 9.66 -15.95
CA ASP A 108 8.50 8.48 -16.82
C ASP A 108 9.24 7.27 -16.21
N ALA A 109 10.34 7.52 -15.49
CA ALA A 109 11.09 6.47 -14.81
C ALA A 109 10.28 5.82 -13.68
N GLY A 110 9.56 6.63 -12.91
CA GLY A 110 8.62 6.16 -11.89
C GLY A 110 7.47 5.34 -12.50
N ILE A 111 6.91 5.77 -13.63
CA ILE A 111 5.85 5.02 -14.33
C ILE A 111 6.35 3.62 -14.71
N ASP A 112 7.50 3.54 -15.36
CA ASP A 112 8.09 2.28 -15.82
C ASP A 112 8.46 1.37 -14.64
N TYR A 113 9.01 1.95 -13.57
CA TYR A 113 9.36 1.22 -12.35
C TYR A 113 8.13 0.55 -11.73
N TYR A 114 7.05 1.31 -11.50
CA TYR A 114 5.83 0.75 -10.91
C TYR A 114 5.05 -0.14 -11.88
N MET A 115 5.24 0.00 -13.20
CA MET A 115 4.76 -1.00 -14.17
C MET A 115 5.49 -2.33 -14.03
N GLY A 116 6.82 -2.31 -13.91
CA GLY A 116 7.61 -3.52 -13.64
C GLY A 116 7.16 -4.23 -12.36
N LYS A 117 6.95 -3.46 -11.28
CA LYS A 117 6.41 -4.01 -10.02
C LYS A 117 5.05 -4.68 -10.19
N MET A 118 4.16 -4.13 -11.00
CA MET A 118 2.87 -4.75 -11.30
C MET A 118 3.01 -6.06 -12.08
N ASP A 119 4.00 -6.18 -12.96
CA ASP A 119 4.31 -7.42 -13.66
C ASP A 119 4.89 -8.48 -12.71
N ASP A 120 5.76 -8.10 -11.78
CA ASP A 120 6.27 -8.97 -10.73
C ASP A 120 5.11 -9.56 -9.91
N MET A 121 4.14 -8.73 -9.54
CA MET A 121 2.94 -9.18 -8.81
C MET A 121 2.13 -10.21 -9.62
N ARG A 122 1.97 -10.02 -10.94
CA ARG A 122 1.33 -11.02 -11.82
C ARG A 122 2.11 -12.34 -11.84
N GLN A 123 3.44 -12.28 -11.84
CA GLN A 123 4.28 -13.48 -11.79
C GLN A 123 4.13 -14.20 -10.44
N ILE A 124 4.06 -13.46 -9.33
CA ILE A 124 3.77 -14.02 -8.00
C ILE A 124 2.43 -14.74 -8.02
N ALA A 125 1.39 -14.08 -8.54
CA ALA A 125 0.06 -14.67 -8.63
C ALA A 125 0.08 -15.98 -9.44
N LYS A 126 0.77 -15.98 -10.59
CA LYS A 126 0.96 -17.18 -11.42
C LYS A 126 1.71 -18.29 -10.68
N LYS A 127 2.79 -17.96 -9.95
CA LYS A 127 3.56 -18.95 -9.19
C LYS A 127 2.68 -19.59 -8.13
N VAL A 128 1.98 -18.79 -7.32
CA VAL A 128 1.15 -19.27 -6.22
C VAL A 128 -0.04 -20.10 -6.75
N THR A 129 -0.66 -19.72 -7.87
CA THR A 129 -1.81 -20.48 -8.42
C THR A 129 -1.41 -21.77 -9.15
N ILE A 130 -0.19 -21.86 -9.66
CA ILE A 130 0.32 -23.09 -10.31
C ILE A 130 0.95 -24.05 -9.29
N SER A 131 1.48 -23.54 -8.19
CA SER A 131 2.14 -24.35 -7.15
C SER A 131 1.25 -24.74 -5.97
N GLY A 132 0.00 -24.26 -5.93
CA GLY A 132 -1.03 -24.70 -4.98
C GLY A 132 -1.88 -25.83 -5.53
#